data_AF-E3LFU5-F1
#
_entry.id   AF-E3LFU5-F1
#
_cell.length_a   1.000
_cell.length_b   1.000
_cell.length_c   1.000
_cell.angle_alpha   90.00
_cell.angle_beta   90.00
_cell.angle_gamma   90.00
#
_symmetry.space_group_name_H-M   'P 1'
#
loop_
_entity.id
_entity.type
_entity.pdbx_description
1 polymer ?
#
loop_
_entity_poly.entity_id
_entity_poly.type
_entity_poly.pdbx_seq_one_letter_code
_entity_poly.pdbx_strand_id
1 'polypeptide(L)'
;MEKLPFNDARTEIIRRRKMRQPVLETFTMALWQALRTLRNYHYDLSSRQLLNCTSRGDCTSHLKWEHLKNFREKCRNEGVDQDDYTEQQLHDYAMVSSSSDPRNSSAHRNGSRVQQ
;
A
#
# COMPACT_ATOMS: atom_id res chain seq x y z
N MET A 1 -17.90 -28.01 17.82
CA MET A 1 -17.79 -26.54 17.89
C MET A 1 -18.18 -26.15 19.30
N GLU A 2 -17.24 -25.61 20.07
CA GLU A 2 -17.47 -25.27 21.48
C GLU A 2 -18.48 -24.11 21.55
N LYS A 3 -19.56 -24.28 22.31
CA LYS A 3 -20.57 -23.24 22.45
C LYS A 3 -20.04 -22.20 23.43
N LEU A 4 -19.97 -20.94 22.98
CA LEU A 4 -19.65 -19.83 23.87
C LEU A 4 -20.72 -19.76 24.99
N PRO A 5 -20.32 -19.51 26.25
CA PRO A 5 -21.26 -19.43 27.35
C PRO A 5 -22.31 -18.35 27.06
N PHE A 6 -23.58 -18.71 27.20
CA PHE A 6 -24.69 -17.78 27.03
C PHE A 6 -24.70 -16.81 28.21
N ASN A 7 -24.22 -15.60 27.99
CA ASN A 7 -24.53 -14.46 28.84
C ASN A 7 -25.91 -13.92 28.45
N ASP A 8 -26.64 -13.30 29.39
CA ASP A 8 -27.90 -12.63 29.08
C ASP A 8 -27.75 -11.70 27.85
N ALA A 9 -28.83 -11.54 27.07
CA ALA A 9 -28.81 -10.79 25.82
C ALA A 9 -28.22 -9.38 25.98
N ARG A 10 -28.50 -8.69 27.10
CA ARG A 10 -27.95 -7.36 27.40
C ARG A 10 -26.44 -7.41 27.58
N THR A 11 -25.94 -8.39 28.33
CA THR A 11 -24.51 -8.60 28.56
C THR A 11 -23.76 -8.90 27.26
N GLU A 12 -24.31 -9.75 26.40
CA GLU A 12 -23.70 -10.06 25.09
C GLU A 12 -23.67 -8.83 24.17
N ILE A 13 -24.73 -8.01 24.14
CA ILE A 13 -24.75 -6.75 23.37
C ILE A 13 -23.64 -5.80 23.87
N ILE A 14 -23.50 -5.64 25.18
CA ILE A 14 -22.46 -4.78 25.77
C ILE A 14 -21.07 -5.34 25.42
N ARG A 15 -20.86 -6.65 25.52
CA ARG A 15 -19.60 -7.30 25.16
C ARG A 15 -19.23 -7.04 23.71
N ARG A 16 -20.15 -7.23 22.75
CA ARG A 16 -19.90 -6.97 21.32
C ARG A 16 -19.56 -5.51 21.04
N ARG A 17 -20.25 -4.57 21.69
CA ARG A 17 -19.95 -3.13 21.55
C ARG A 17 -18.54 -2.80 22.06
N LYS A 18 -18.15 -3.34 23.21
CA LYS A 18 -16.79 -3.20 23.76
C LYS A 18 -15.73 -3.83 22.87
N MET A 19 -16.01 -5.00 22.29
CA MET A 19 -15.07 -5.72 21.44
C MET A 19 -14.93 -5.15 20.03
N ARG A 20 -15.90 -4.36 19.54
CA ARG A 20 -15.89 -3.86 18.16
C ARG A 20 -14.62 -3.09 17.83
N GLN A 21 -14.23 -2.14 18.68
CA GLN A 21 -13.07 -1.29 18.42
C GLN A 21 -11.74 -2.08 18.50
N PRO A 22 -11.47 -2.88 19.55
CA PRO A 22 -10.27 -3.72 19.61
C PRO A 22 -10.15 -4.71 18.45
N VAL A 23 -11.27 -5.34 18.04
CA VAL A 23 -11.26 -6.27 16.91
C VAL A 23 -10.93 -5.55 15.61
N LEU A 24 -11.51 -4.36 15.39
CA LEU A 24 -11.21 -3.55 14.22
C LEU A 24 -9.72 -3.16 14.19
N GLU A 25 -9.17 -2.67 15.29
CA GLU A 25 -7.75 -2.31 15.40
C GLU A 25 -6.83 -3.51 15.13
N THR A 26 -7.14 -4.66 15.73
CA THR A 26 -6.38 -5.89 15.53
C THR A 26 -6.37 -6.30 14.06
N PHE A 27 -7.55 -6.27 13.41
CA PHE A 27 -7.68 -6.60 12.01
C PHE A 27 -6.92 -5.61 11.11
N THR A 28 -7.09 -4.30 11.36
CA THR A 28 -6.40 -3.25 10.61
C THR A 28 -4.88 -3.39 10.73
N MET A 29 -4.37 -3.67 11.93
CA MET A 29 -2.93 -3.88 12.15
C MET A 29 -2.42 -5.13 11.44
N ALA A 30 -3.14 -6.25 11.54
CA ALA A 30 -2.77 -7.48 10.85
C ALA A 30 -2.73 -7.30 9.32
N LEU A 31 -3.75 -6.64 8.77
CA LEU A 31 -3.81 -6.29 7.34
C LEU A 31 -2.67 -5.36 6.94
N TRP A 32 -2.38 -4.35 7.76
CA TRP A 32 -1.27 -3.43 7.50
C TRP A 32 0.08 -4.16 7.45
N GLN A 33 0.34 -5.08 8.38
CA GLN A 33 1.57 -5.87 8.40
C GLN A 33 1.68 -6.81 7.20
N ALA A 34 0.58 -7.47 6.81
CA ALA A 34 0.55 -8.32 5.63
C ALA A 34 0.89 -7.52 4.36
N LEU A 35 0.23 -6.37 4.16
CA LEU A 35 0.50 -5.50 3.01
C LEU A 35 1.90 -4.90 3.06
N ARG A 36 2.41 -4.52 4.23
CA ARG A 36 3.78 -4.04 4.41
C ARG A 36 4.79 -5.11 4.00
N THR A 37 4.55 -6.37 4.37
CA THR A 37 5.42 -7.49 4.00
C THR A 37 5.48 -7.65 2.49
N LEU A 38 4.34 -7.61 1.80
CA LEU A 38 4.29 -7.67 0.34
C LEU A 38 5.07 -6.51 -0.31
N ARG A 39 4.99 -5.30 0.23
CA ARG A 39 5.74 -4.13 -0.30
C ARG A 39 7.24 -4.21 -0.09
N ASN A 40 7.72 -4.99 0.89
CA ASN A 40 9.16 -5.18 1.10
C ASN A 40 9.77 -6.14 0.06
N TYR A 41 8.96 -6.88 -0.68
CA TYR A 41 9.47 -7.63 -1.82
C TYR A 41 9.69 -6.68 -2.99
N HIS A 42 10.94 -6.58 -3.41
CA HIS A 42 11.32 -5.77 -4.57
C HIS A 42 11.78 -6.68 -5.70
N TYR A 43 11.57 -6.21 -6.93
CA TYR A 43 12.06 -6.90 -8.10
C TYR A 43 13.51 -6.48 -8.40
N ASP A 44 14.41 -7.45 -8.46
CA ASP A 44 15.81 -7.26 -8.82
C ASP A 44 16.02 -7.60 -10.30
N LEU A 45 16.54 -6.63 -11.06
CA LEU A 45 16.81 -6.82 -12.49
C LEU A 45 17.95 -7.80 -12.74
N SER A 46 18.93 -7.89 -11.84
CA SER A 46 20.12 -8.71 -12.07
C SER A 46 19.80 -10.20 -11.99
N SER A 47 19.04 -10.61 -10.97
CA SER A 47 18.57 -11.98 -10.79
C SER A 47 17.23 -12.28 -11.47
N ARG A 48 16.48 -11.26 -11.91
CA ARG A 48 15.11 -11.34 -12.45
C ARG A 48 14.14 -12.01 -11.47
N GLN A 49 14.27 -11.68 -10.19
CA GLN A 49 13.49 -12.29 -9.10
C GLN A 49 12.91 -11.25 -8.14
N LEU A 50 11.81 -11.62 -7.49
CA LEU A 50 11.25 -10.91 -6.34
C LEU A 50 11.95 -11.38 -5.06
N LEU A 51 12.56 -10.45 -4.34
CA LEU A 51 13.29 -10.75 -3.11
C LEU A 51 12.86 -9.82 -1.97
N ASN A 52 12.83 -10.37 -0.77
CA ASN A 52 12.52 -9.61 0.43
C ASN A 52 13.69 -8.68 0.76
N CYS A 53 13.54 -7.38 0.48
CA CYS A 53 14.59 -6.40 0.59
C CYS A 53 14.73 -5.89 2.03
N THR A 54 15.93 -6.04 2.60
CA THR A 54 16.27 -5.55 3.95
C THR A 54 16.25 -4.03 4.05
N SER A 55 16.57 -3.32 2.96
CA SER A 55 16.54 -1.86 2.89
C SER A 55 15.12 -1.30 2.80
N ARG A 56 14.09 -2.14 2.57
CA ARG A 56 12.66 -1.75 2.59
C ARG A 56 12.40 -0.45 1.80
N GLY A 57 11.62 0.49 2.33
CA GLY A 57 11.28 1.74 1.64
C GLY A 57 12.47 2.56 1.12
N ASP A 58 13.61 2.51 1.82
CA ASP A 58 14.82 3.27 1.50
C ASP A 58 15.69 2.61 0.41
N CYS A 59 15.27 1.46 -0.11
CA CYS A 59 15.96 0.78 -1.20
C CYS A 59 15.97 1.63 -2.49
N THR A 60 17.17 1.80 -3.06
CA THR A 60 17.40 2.46 -4.35
C THR A 60 17.88 1.50 -5.44
N SER A 61 18.27 0.28 -5.10
CA SER A 61 18.85 -0.70 -6.04
C SER A 61 17.83 -1.58 -6.76
N HIS A 62 16.59 -1.64 -6.28
CA HIS A 62 15.56 -2.57 -6.78
C HIS A 62 14.30 -1.82 -7.21
N LEU A 63 13.50 -2.47 -8.05
CA LEU A 63 12.18 -1.99 -8.42
C LEU A 63 11.16 -2.25 -7.31
N LYS A 64 10.63 -1.16 -6.75
CA LYS A 64 9.59 -1.16 -5.72
C LYS A 64 8.20 -1.15 -6.36
N TRP A 65 7.21 -1.66 -5.63
CA TRP A 65 5.79 -1.58 -6.02
C TRP A 65 5.35 -0.13 -6.35
N GLU A 66 5.87 0.85 -5.61
CA GLU A 66 5.55 2.27 -5.83
C GLU A 66 6.03 2.77 -7.19
N HIS A 67 7.18 2.29 -7.69
CA HIS A 67 7.66 2.65 -9.03
C HIS A 67 6.68 2.17 -10.10
N LEU A 68 6.21 0.92 -10.01
CA LEU A 68 5.21 0.37 -10.93
C LEU A 68 3.89 1.13 -10.86
N LYS A 69 3.41 1.43 -9.65
CA LYS A 69 2.17 2.18 -9.46
C LYS A 69 2.24 3.56 -10.11
N ASN A 70 3.33 4.30 -9.88
CA ASN A 70 3.54 5.64 -10.41
C ASN A 70 3.73 5.61 -11.93
N PHE A 71 4.45 4.62 -12.45
CA PHE A 71 4.61 4.42 -13.90
C PHE A 71 3.26 4.17 -14.58
N ARG A 72 2.44 3.27 -14.04
CA ARG A 72 1.08 3.02 -14.56
C ARG A 72 0.20 4.25 -14.51
N GLU A 73 0.33 5.09 -13.49
CA GLU A 73 -0.38 6.36 -13.39
C GLU A 73 0.06 7.35 -14.48
N LYS A 74 1.37 7.44 -14.73
CA LYS A 74 1.91 8.20 -15.86
C LYS A 74 1.33 7.70 -17.19
N CYS A 75 1.36 6.39 -17.47
CA CYS A 75 0.80 5.82 -18.70
C CYS A 75 -0.67 6.17 -18.89
N ARG A 76 -1.49 6.07 -17.83
CA ARG A 76 -2.90 6.48 -17.87
C ARG A 76 -3.08 7.96 -18.24
N ASN A 77 -2.23 8.83 -17.71
CA ASN A 77 -2.28 10.26 -18.00
C ASN A 77 -1.84 10.57 -19.44
N GLU A 78 -0.98 9.74 -20.02
CA GLU A 78 -0.46 9.87 -21.39
C GLU A 78 -1.31 9.13 -22.43
N GLY A 79 -2.34 8.39 -22.00
CA GLY A 79 -3.19 7.60 -22.89
C GLY A 79 -2.51 6.36 -23.50
N VAL A 80 -1.42 5.91 -22.88
CA VAL A 80 -0.66 4.71 -23.28
C VAL A 80 -1.16 3.51 -22.46
N ASP A 81 -1.11 2.31 -23.04
CA ASP A 81 -1.40 1.09 -22.30
C ASP A 81 -0.45 0.97 -21.09
N GLN A 82 -1.03 0.79 -19.91
CA GLN A 82 -0.33 0.75 -18.64
C GLN A 82 0.39 -0.59 -18.39
N ASP A 83 0.13 -1.60 -19.22
CA ASP A 83 0.72 -2.94 -19.11
C ASP A 83 1.61 -3.32 -20.30
N ASP A 84 1.73 -2.44 -21.31
CA ASP A 84 2.64 -2.58 -22.44
C ASP A 84 4.00 -1.89 -22.15
N TYR A 85 4.80 -2.51 -21.28
CA TYR A 85 6.14 -2.03 -20.96
C TYR A 85 7.12 -3.17 -20.70
N THR A 86 8.41 -2.87 -20.86
CA THR A 86 9.52 -3.75 -20.50
C THR A 86 10.05 -3.46 -19.10
N GLU A 87 10.66 -4.47 -18.47
CA GLU A 87 11.32 -4.33 -17.16
C GLU A 87 12.34 -3.17 -17.17
N GLN A 88 13.04 -2.97 -18.28
CA GLN A 88 14.03 -1.91 -18.44
C GLN A 88 13.40 -0.51 -18.47
N GLN A 89 12.29 -0.31 -19.19
CA GLN A 89 11.59 0.98 -19.21
C GLN A 89 11.10 1.39 -17.81
N LEU A 90 10.62 0.42 -17.02
CA LEU A 90 10.21 0.66 -15.64
C LEU A 90 11.42 1.00 -14.74
N HIS A 91 12.55 0.33 -14.94
CA HIS A 91 13.80 0.64 -14.25
C HIS A 91 14.31 2.05 -14.55
N ASP A 92 14.35 2.44 -15.82
CA ASP A 92 14.81 3.76 -16.24
C ASP A 92 13.92 4.86 -15.64
N TYR A 93 12.59 4.65 -15.64
CA TYR A 93 11.66 5.54 -14.97
C TYR A 93 11.94 5.67 -13.47
N ALA A 94 12.18 4.55 -12.77
CA ALA A 94 12.46 4.55 -11.34
C ALA A 94 13.74 5.33 -10.99
N MET A 95 14.79 5.20 -11.80
CA MET A 95 16.06 5.90 -11.57
C MET A 95 15.94 7.41 -11.79
N VAL A 96 15.19 7.83 -12.82
CA VAL A 96 14.95 9.26 -13.10
C VAL A 96 14.05 9.91 -12.04
N SER A 97 13.00 9.22 -11.61
CA SER A 97 12.08 9.73 -10.58
C SER A 97 12.72 9.83 -9.20
N SER A 98 13.62 8.91 -8.85
CA SER A 98 14.42 8.98 -7.60
C SER A 98 15.35 10.20 -7.54
N SER A 99 15.73 10.73 -8.71
CA SER A 99 16.62 11.90 -8.84
C SER A 99 15.87 13.22 -8.71
N SER A 100 14.54 13.19 -8.77
CA SER A 100 13.69 14.37 -8.92
C SER A 100 12.67 14.50 -7.78
N ASP A 101 13.02 14.06 -6.56
CA ASP A 101 12.17 14.19 -5.36
C ASP A 101 12.33 15.57 -4.66
N PRO A 102 11.45 16.57 -4.89
CA PRO A 102 11.07 17.49 -3.84
C PRO A 102 10.08 16.73 -2.95
N ARG A 103 10.57 16.24 -1.81
CA ARG A 103 9.73 15.70 -0.74
C ARG A 103 8.50 16.59 -0.56
N ASN A 104 7.31 15.97 -0.61
CA ASN A 104 6.06 16.46 -0.02
C ASN A 104 5.26 17.53 -0.81
N SER A 105 4.69 17.16 -1.96
CA SER A 105 3.55 17.89 -2.57
C SER A 105 2.25 17.11 -2.40
N SER A 106 1.88 16.79 -1.16
CA SER A 106 0.52 16.36 -0.81
C SER A 106 -0.11 17.28 0.24
N ALA A 107 0.11 18.58 0.07
CA ALA A 107 -0.75 19.61 0.63
C ALA A 107 -1.41 20.33 -0.54
N HIS A 108 -2.56 19.82 -1.00
CA HIS A 108 -3.67 20.57 -1.62
C HIS A 108 -4.56 19.60 -2.42
N ARG A 109 -5.63 19.14 -1.78
CA ARG A 109 -6.98 19.00 -2.36
C ARG A 109 -7.90 18.50 -1.25
N ASN A 110 -8.40 19.43 -0.44
CA ASN A 110 -9.63 19.22 0.31
C ASN A 110 -10.43 20.52 0.28
N GLY A 111 -11.62 20.44 -0.32
CA GLY A 111 -12.77 21.24 0.10
C GLY A 111 -13.20 22.42 -0.76
N SER A 112 -13.54 22.21 -2.04
CA SER A 112 -14.65 22.99 -2.61
C SER A 112 -15.95 22.48 -1.98
N ARG A 113 -16.44 23.15 -0.93
CA ARG A 113 -17.80 22.96 -0.41
C ARG A 113 -18.56 24.28 -0.52
N VAL A 114 -19.43 24.28 -1.53
CA VAL A 114 -20.60 25.13 -1.77
C VAL A 114 -21.19 25.70 -0.48
N GLN A 115 -21.28 27.02 -0.37
CA GLN A 115 -22.22 27.69 0.53
C GLN A 115 -23.46 28.08 -0.28
N GLN A 116 -24.61 27.71 0.28
CA GLN A 116 -25.93 28.22 -0.08
C GLN A 116 -26.13 29.61 0.55
#